data_AF-A0A078IVY7-F1
#
_entry.id   AF-A0A078IVY7-F1
#
_cell.length_a   1.000
_cell.length_b   1.000
_cell.length_c   1.000
_cell.angle_alpha   90.00
_cell.angle_beta   90.00
_cell.angle_gamma   90.00
#
_symmetry.space_group_name_H-M   'P 1'
#
loop_
_entity.id
_entity.type
_entity.pdbx_description
1 polymer ?
#
loop_
_entity_poly.entity_id
_entity_poly.type
_entity_poly.pdbx_seq_one_letter_code
_entity_poly.pdbx_strand_id
1 'polypeptide(L)'
;MAKSSGETKFTLKLVVDEERKKVVFAEACRDFVDVLFSLLTLPMGTIVRLLENHRKSEPVPVGCFSNLYKSVVDMGTDDFETEACKQILLYPRSLRDVQCKRLKLNLHPAEGYKWFSCGSYNCDMCSGFSTSRCRCGKLMNKETPMSGAKVVDYNIQDGVFVRGRSSFIITDDLKVAVRSTDLVLRKLKSVGCGDLRKVSERIVEIGLDEVMTLLECIFSSNASLTDTFLNKQSPKGVMKPCTTPSPYMEKEIEARPEEIITFSAIVRKHDMKILYVECKEDFVDLLFTFLAVPLESVVDISGESSTLVCLGNLFKGFKELSATEVSRSKAVLPHYYKCQKQLLDIITERPQLLFRASDDELLDLIDPKSHGRDQSKKGSGFVKRDARF
;
A
#
# COMPACT_ATOMS: atom_id res chain seq x y z
N MET A 1 -17.08 4.81 30.92
CA MET A 1 -18.01 4.06 30.05
C MET A 1 -17.70 4.45 28.60
N ALA A 2 -16.89 3.65 27.91
CA ALA A 2 -16.57 3.88 26.52
C ALA A 2 -17.78 3.47 25.67
N LYS A 3 -18.31 4.40 24.86
CA LYS A 3 -19.26 4.06 23.80
C LYS A 3 -18.60 3.00 22.91
N SER A 4 -19.23 1.84 22.78
CA SER A 4 -18.92 0.90 21.71
C SER A 4 -19.07 1.66 20.39
N SER A 5 -17.96 1.96 19.72
CA SER A 5 -17.99 2.52 18.37
C SER A 5 -18.74 1.53 17.49
N GLY A 6 -19.90 1.93 16.96
CA GLY A 6 -20.58 1.13 15.95
C GLY A 6 -19.60 0.85 14.81
N GLU A 7 -19.54 -0.39 14.37
CA GLU A 7 -18.72 -0.80 13.24
C GLU A 7 -19.16 -0.02 12.00
N THR A 8 -18.23 0.68 11.33
CA THR A 8 -18.57 1.46 10.13
C THR A 8 -18.98 0.51 9.02
N LYS A 9 -20.20 0.68 8.51
CA LYS A 9 -20.73 -0.10 7.39
C LYS A 9 -21.12 0.78 6.22
N PHE A 10 -21.00 0.22 5.02
CA PHE A 10 -21.50 0.79 3.77
C PHE A 10 -22.65 -0.04 3.25
N THR A 11 -23.57 0.59 2.51
CA THR A 11 -24.64 -0.11 1.80
C THR A 11 -24.35 -0.06 0.31
N LEU A 12 -24.25 -1.22 -0.34
CA LEU A 12 -24.11 -1.34 -1.78
C LEU A 12 -25.33 -2.03 -2.37
N LYS A 13 -25.72 -1.60 -3.56
CA LYS A 13 -26.77 -2.24 -4.35
C LYS A 13 -26.13 -3.08 -5.45
N LEU A 14 -26.17 -4.38 -5.32
CA LEU A 14 -25.69 -5.33 -6.31
C LEU A 14 -26.80 -5.62 -7.33
N VAL A 15 -26.42 -5.65 -8.60
CA VAL A 15 -27.25 -6.15 -9.69
C VAL A 15 -26.68 -7.51 -10.09
N VAL A 16 -27.47 -8.56 -9.89
CA VAL A 16 -27.02 -9.96 -9.99
C VAL A 16 -27.75 -10.66 -11.13
N ASP A 17 -26.99 -11.36 -11.97
CA ASP A 17 -27.52 -12.37 -12.90
C ASP A 17 -27.75 -13.66 -12.10
N GLU A 18 -29.02 -13.98 -11.83
CA GLU A 18 -29.40 -15.13 -11.01
C GLU A 18 -29.15 -16.48 -11.70
N GLU A 19 -29.18 -16.50 -13.05
CA GLU A 19 -28.93 -17.71 -13.83
C GLU A 19 -27.45 -18.08 -13.77
N ARG A 20 -26.57 -17.10 -13.92
CA ARG A 20 -25.12 -17.28 -13.86
C ARG A 20 -24.54 -17.18 -12.44
N LYS A 21 -25.37 -16.79 -11.47
CA LYS A 21 -24.97 -16.47 -10.08
C LYS A 21 -23.79 -15.51 -10.02
N LYS A 22 -23.85 -14.45 -10.83
CA LYS A 22 -22.73 -13.51 -11.02
C LYS A 22 -23.19 -12.08 -10.81
N VAL A 23 -22.36 -11.27 -10.14
CA VAL A 23 -22.57 -9.83 -10.08
C VAL A 23 -22.33 -9.23 -11.46
N VAL A 24 -23.29 -8.43 -11.94
CA VAL A 24 -23.15 -7.65 -13.17
C VAL A 24 -22.42 -6.35 -12.87
N PHE A 25 -22.91 -5.62 -11.87
CA PHE A 25 -22.24 -4.48 -11.26
C PHE A 25 -22.81 -4.22 -9.86
N ALA A 26 -22.08 -3.43 -9.06
CA ALA A 26 -22.53 -2.81 -7.83
C ALA A 26 -22.71 -1.31 -8.04
N GLU A 27 -23.79 -0.75 -7.52
CA GLU A 27 -23.95 0.68 -7.31
C GLU A 27 -23.47 1.03 -5.91
N ALA A 28 -22.54 1.97 -5.82
CA ALA A 28 -21.87 2.38 -4.59
C ALA A 28 -21.86 3.91 -4.42
N CYS A 29 -21.87 4.37 -3.17
CA CYS A 29 -21.68 5.77 -2.87
C CYS A 29 -20.18 6.15 -2.92
N ARG A 30 -19.92 7.45 -2.97
CA ARG A 30 -18.57 8.03 -2.95
C ARG A 30 -17.68 7.47 -1.82
N ASP A 31 -18.20 7.37 -0.61
CA ASP A 31 -17.37 7.01 0.54
C ASP A 31 -16.85 5.57 0.47
N PHE A 32 -17.60 4.65 -0.16
CA PHE A 32 -17.09 3.31 -0.42
C PHE A 32 -16.04 3.30 -1.53
N VAL A 33 -16.23 4.11 -2.59
CA VAL A 33 -15.24 4.23 -3.67
C VAL A 33 -13.92 4.83 -3.14
N ASP A 34 -13.99 5.79 -2.22
CA ASP A 34 -12.80 6.31 -1.55
C ASP A 34 -12.06 5.22 -0.77
N VAL A 35 -12.78 4.33 -0.07
CA VAL A 35 -12.17 3.16 0.61
C VAL A 35 -11.56 2.19 -0.41
N LEU A 36 -12.28 1.89 -1.50
CA LEU A 36 -11.80 0.99 -2.55
C LEU A 36 -10.52 1.54 -3.21
N PHE A 37 -10.45 2.83 -3.50
CA PHE A 37 -9.26 3.48 -4.03
C PHE A 37 -8.13 3.59 -3.01
N SER A 38 -8.45 3.70 -1.72
CA SER A 38 -7.42 3.69 -0.66
C SER A 38 -6.62 2.40 -0.64
N LEU A 39 -7.19 1.26 -1.08
CA LEU A 39 -6.49 -0.02 -1.19
C LEU A 39 -5.25 0.07 -2.09
N LEU A 40 -5.33 0.86 -3.16
CA LEU A 40 -4.22 1.08 -4.06
C LEU A 40 -3.08 1.80 -3.34
N THR A 41 -3.39 2.76 -2.47
CA THR A 41 -2.39 3.58 -1.77
C THR A 41 -1.62 2.85 -0.65
N LEU A 42 -1.99 1.60 -0.36
CA LEU A 42 -1.36 0.78 0.67
C LEU A 42 0.01 0.29 0.20
N PRO A 43 1.06 0.44 1.03
CA PRO A 43 2.34 -0.21 0.78
C PRO A 43 2.20 -1.73 0.73
N MET A 44 2.99 -2.41 -0.10
CA MET A 44 2.92 -3.86 -0.27
C MET A 44 3.10 -4.64 1.05
N GLY A 45 4.00 -4.22 1.93
CA GLY A 45 4.18 -4.83 3.25
C GLY A 45 2.95 -4.66 4.15
N THR A 46 2.23 -3.55 4.02
CA THR A 46 0.95 -3.34 4.72
C THR A 46 -0.13 -4.27 4.17
N ILE A 47 -0.22 -4.46 2.86
CA ILE A 47 -1.17 -5.40 2.23
C ILE A 47 -0.92 -6.83 2.73
N VAL A 48 0.34 -7.30 2.67
CA VAL A 48 0.72 -8.63 3.15
C VAL A 48 0.28 -8.81 4.60
N ARG A 49 0.67 -7.88 5.48
CA ARG A 49 0.33 -7.92 6.91
C ARG A 49 -1.18 -7.93 7.15
N LEU A 50 -1.94 -7.13 6.40
CA LEU A 50 -3.39 -7.06 6.56
C LEU A 50 -4.05 -8.38 6.16
N LEU A 51 -3.64 -8.98 5.04
CA LEU A 51 -4.19 -10.25 4.57
C LEU A 51 -3.81 -11.43 5.49
N GLU A 52 -2.58 -11.46 6.00
CA GLU A 52 -2.15 -12.47 6.99
C GLU A 52 -2.96 -12.39 8.29
N ASN A 53 -3.28 -11.17 8.75
CA ASN A 53 -4.06 -10.97 9.96
C ASN A 53 -5.55 -11.27 9.77
N HIS A 54 -6.10 -11.02 8.57
CA HIS A 54 -7.50 -11.29 8.23
C HIS A 54 -7.82 -12.78 8.29
N ARG A 55 -6.91 -13.63 7.80
CA ARG A 55 -7.11 -15.09 7.74
C ARG A 55 -5.92 -15.87 8.30
N LYS A 56 -5.73 -15.76 9.62
CA LYS A 56 -4.63 -16.41 10.35
C LYS A 56 -4.48 -17.92 10.08
N SER A 57 -5.56 -18.61 9.73
CA SER A 57 -5.55 -20.06 9.45
C SER A 57 -5.22 -20.41 8.00
N GLU A 58 -5.45 -19.52 7.04
CA GLU A 58 -5.27 -19.75 5.59
C GLU A 58 -4.86 -18.43 4.89
N PRO A 59 -3.64 -17.93 5.12
CA PRO A 59 -3.20 -16.69 4.51
C PRO A 59 -3.01 -16.87 3.01
N VAL A 60 -3.58 -15.97 2.20
CA VAL A 60 -3.33 -15.93 0.76
C VAL A 60 -2.02 -15.20 0.50
N PRO A 61 -0.98 -15.88 -0.03
CA PRO A 61 0.31 -15.25 -0.25
C PRO A 61 0.23 -14.25 -1.42
N VAL A 62 0.76 -13.04 -1.20
CA VAL A 62 0.92 -12.00 -2.22
C VAL A 62 2.27 -12.21 -2.91
N GLY A 63 2.39 -13.31 -3.64
CA GLY A 63 3.59 -13.65 -4.41
C GLY A 63 4.88 -13.62 -3.57
N CYS A 64 5.95 -13.03 -4.12
CA CYS A 64 7.22 -12.90 -3.43
C CYS A 64 7.22 -11.84 -2.30
N PHE A 65 6.24 -10.93 -2.27
CA PHE A 65 6.15 -9.94 -1.20
C PHE A 65 5.87 -10.59 0.16
N SER A 66 5.11 -11.70 0.20
CA SER A 66 4.90 -12.45 1.44
C SER A 66 6.20 -13.06 1.96
N ASN A 67 7.07 -13.57 1.09
CA ASN A 67 8.38 -14.08 1.49
C ASN A 67 9.28 -12.96 2.00
N LEU A 68 9.31 -11.82 1.30
CA LEU A 68 10.12 -10.67 1.68
C LEU A 68 9.69 -10.09 3.05
N TYR A 69 8.38 -9.94 3.27
CA TYR A 69 7.84 -9.48 4.54
C TYR A 69 8.16 -10.47 5.66
N LYS A 70 7.99 -11.78 5.40
CA LYS A 70 8.34 -12.84 6.35
C LYS A 70 9.82 -12.82 6.73
N SER A 71 10.73 -12.56 5.77
CA SER A 71 12.16 -12.40 6.09
C SER A 71 12.39 -11.28 7.11
N VAL A 72 11.73 -10.12 6.95
CA VAL A 72 11.84 -9.02 7.93
C VAL A 72 11.30 -9.44 9.31
N VAL A 73 10.19 -10.17 9.35
CA VAL A 73 9.62 -10.69 10.61
C VAL A 73 10.61 -11.61 11.32
N ASP A 74 11.15 -12.58 10.58
CA ASP A 74 12.00 -13.66 11.10
C ASP A 74 13.42 -13.19 11.49
N MET A 75 13.97 -12.17 10.82
CA MET A 75 15.29 -11.60 11.13
C MET A 75 15.38 -10.99 12.53
N GLY A 76 16.53 -11.08 13.19
CA GLY A 76 16.77 -10.47 14.50
C GLY A 76 16.82 -8.94 14.41
N THR A 77 16.47 -8.23 15.47
CA THR A 77 16.65 -6.76 15.52
C THR A 77 18.12 -6.37 15.33
N ASP A 78 19.05 -7.25 15.74
CA ASP A 78 20.50 -7.06 15.57
C ASP A 78 20.96 -7.21 14.11
N ASP A 79 20.13 -7.67 13.18
CA ASP A 79 20.48 -7.68 11.75
C ASP A 79 20.23 -6.31 11.09
N PHE A 80 19.51 -5.42 11.79
CA PHE A 80 19.16 -4.09 11.33
C PHE A 80 20.11 -3.03 11.88
N GLU A 81 20.29 -1.94 11.12
CA GLU A 81 21.09 -0.78 11.55
C GLU A 81 20.52 -0.17 12.84
N THR A 82 19.19 -0.06 12.92
CA THR A 82 18.48 0.37 14.12
C THR A 82 17.21 -0.44 14.33
N GLU A 83 16.68 -0.44 15.56
CA GLU A 83 15.35 -1.00 15.84
C GLU A 83 14.25 -0.31 15.03
N ALA A 84 14.41 0.98 14.73
CA ALA A 84 13.49 1.72 13.87
C ALA A 84 13.50 1.22 12.42
N CYS A 85 14.63 0.74 11.89
CA CYS A 85 14.70 0.15 10.54
C CYS A 85 13.76 -1.05 10.42
N LYS A 86 13.79 -1.97 11.39
CA LYS A 86 12.88 -3.13 11.40
C LYS A 86 11.41 -2.67 11.47
N GLN A 87 11.11 -1.69 12.32
CA GLN A 87 9.76 -1.14 12.46
C GLN A 87 9.25 -0.46 11.18
N ILE A 88 10.11 0.28 10.46
CA ILE A 88 9.78 0.90 9.17
C ILE A 88 9.32 -0.17 8.17
N LEU A 89 10.02 -1.30 8.10
CA LEU A 89 9.73 -2.37 7.14
C LEU A 89 8.53 -3.23 7.54
N LEU A 90 8.28 -3.44 8.83
CA LEU A 90 7.11 -4.15 9.34
C LEU A 90 5.83 -3.31 9.29
N TYR A 91 5.96 -1.98 9.41
CA TYR A 91 4.88 -1.01 9.41
C TYR A 91 5.12 0.12 8.40
N PRO A 92 5.19 -0.20 7.10
CA PRO A 92 5.47 0.79 6.10
C PRO A 92 4.33 1.80 6.00
N ARG A 93 4.69 3.09 5.94
CA ARG A 93 3.77 4.23 5.83
C ARG A 93 3.68 4.74 4.40
N SER A 94 2.49 5.18 4.00
CA SER A 94 2.26 5.88 2.72
C SER A 94 2.24 7.39 2.93
N LEU A 95 2.62 8.14 1.89
CA LEU A 95 2.43 9.59 1.85
C LEU A 95 0.95 9.99 1.85
N ARG A 96 0.07 9.04 1.52
CA ARG A 96 -1.38 9.20 1.51
C ARG A 96 -2.02 8.92 2.88
N ASP A 97 -1.28 8.45 3.87
CA ASP A 97 -1.82 8.07 5.20
C ASP A 97 -2.63 9.20 5.84
N VAL A 98 -2.13 10.45 5.75
CA VAL A 98 -2.79 11.62 6.32
C VAL A 98 -4.13 11.89 5.65
N GLN A 99 -4.21 11.76 4.33
CA GLN A 99 -5.46 11.92 3.57
C GLN A 99 -6.43 10.78 3.91
N CYS A 100 -5.93 9.55 4.03
CA CYS A 100 -6.72 8.36 4.34
C CYS A 100 -7.33 8.36 5.75
N LYS A 101 -6.86 9.20 6.67
CA LYS A 101 -7.52 9.40 7.99
C LYS A 101 -8.97 9.89 7.88
N ARG A 102 -9.34 10.51 6.75
CA ARG A 102 -10.71 11.00 6.49
C ARG A 102 -11.65 9.91 5.96
N LEU A 103 -11.13 8.72 5.64
CA LEU A 103 -11.95 7.60 5.18
C LEU A 103 -12.93 7.18 6.27
N LYS A 104 -14.17 6.87 5.87
CA LYS A 104 -15.18 6.34 6.81
C LYS A 104 -14.76 5.00 7.41
N LEU A 105 -14.05 4.18 6.63
CA LEU A 105 -13.42 2.95 7.06
C LEU A 105 -11.93 3.06 6.76
N ASN A 106 -11.12 3.08 7.82
CA ASN A 106 -9.68 3.17 7.71
C ASN A 106 -9.05 1.81 7.95
N LEU A 107 -8.28 1.33 6.98
CA LEU A 107 -7.55 0.06 7.03
C LEU A 107 -6.19 0.19 7.73
N HIS A 108 -5.78 1.40 8.08
CA HIS A 108 -4.60 1.64 8.90
C HIS A 108 -4.97 1.41 10.37
N PRO A 109 -4.25 0.56 11.11
CA PRO A 109 -4.53 0.33 12.52
C PRO A 109 -4.35 1.62 13.32
N ALA A 110 -5.48 2.24 13.66
CA ALA A 110 -5.89 3.13 14.77
C ALA A 110 -4.94 4.16 15.43
N GLU A 111 -3.63 4.19 15.15
CA GLU A 111 -2.72 5.18 15.71
C GLU A 111 -2.24 6.08 14.58
N GLY A 112 -3.03 7.09 14.25
CA GLY A 112 -2.64 8.09 13.26
C GLY A 112 -1.24 8.65 13.54
N TYR A 113 -0.52 9.11 12.50
CA TYR A 113 0.85 9.63 12.58
C TYR A 113 1.24 10.23 13.95
N LYS A 114 1.92 9.42 14.76
CA LYS A 114 2.47 9.84 16.05
C LYS A 114 3.89 10.33 15.83
N TRP A 115 4.22 11.33 16.63
CA TRP A 115 5.56 11.88 16.69
C TRP A 115 6.12 11.67 18.08
N PHE A 116 7.40 11.37 18.14
CA PHE A 116 8.09 11.08 19.38
C PHE A 116 9.31 11.98 19.52
N SER A 117 9.59 12.40 20.75
CA SER A 117 10.72 13.23 21.12
C SER A 117 11.57 12.55 22.19
N CYS A 118 12.79 13.07 22.35
CA CYS A 118 13.66 12.69 23.45
C CYS A 118 13.17 13.30 24.76
N GLY A 119 13.06 12.50 25.83
CA GLY A 119 12.71 13.01 27.16
C GLY A 119 13.83 13.74 27.91
N SER A 120 15.03 13.88 27.34
CA SER A 120 16.15 14.54 28.01
C SER A 120 16.13 16.05 27.79
N TYR A 121 16.52 16.80 28.83
CA TYR A 121 16.75 18.24 28.74
C TYR A 121 17.78 18.56 27.64
N ASN A 122 17.53 19.61 26.85
CA ASN A 122 18.37 20.08 25.72
C ASN A 122 18.40 19.17 24.48
N CYS A 123 17.34 18.40 24.21
CA CYS A 123 17.21 17.61 22.99
C CYS A 123 15.95 18.03 22.19
N ASP A 124 16.13 18.79 21.11
CA ASP A 124 15.02 19.27 20.26
C ASP A 124 14.79 18.42 18.99
N MET A 125 15.14 17.14 19.08
CA MET A 125 14.97 16.19 17.98
C MET A 125 13.64 15.44 18.09
N CYS A 126 13.05 15.12 16.94
CA CYS A 126 11.84 14.31 16.85
C CYS A 126 11.96 13.19 15.81
N SER A 127 11.09 12.19 15.92
CA SER A 127 10.97 11.11 14.95
C SER A 127 9.53 10.62 14.83
N GLY A 128 9.19 10.05 13.67
CA GLY A 128 7.93 9.33 13.50
C GLY A 128 7.90 7.97 14.21
N PHE A 129 9.03 7.48 14.73
CA PHE A 129 9.16 6.16 15.33
C PHE A 129 9.70 6.25 16.76
N SER A 130 9.04 5.55 17.69
CA SER A 130 9.39 5.57 19.12
C SER A 130 10.72 4.87 19.44
N THR A 131 11.21 4.06 18.49
CA THR A 131 12.45 3.29 18.56
C THR A 131 13.64 4.02 17.96
N SER A 132 13.46 5.25 17.45
CA SER A 132 14.55 6.08 16.95
C SER A 132 15.46 6.57 18.06
N ARG A 133 16.76 6.67 17.80
CA ARG A 133 17.77 7.13 18.78
C ARG A 133 18.07 8.61 18.62
N CYS A 134 17.99 9.36 19.72
CA CYS A 134 18.39 10.76 19.77
C CYS A 134 19.93 10.91 19.75
N ARG A 135 20.42 12.12 19.44
CA ARG A 135 21.86 12.49 19.53
C ARG A 135 22.50 12.20 20.90
N CYS A 136 21.70 12.16 21.97
CA CYS A 136 22.15 11.80 23.32
C CYS A 136 22.23 10.28 23.57
N GLY A 137 21.87 9.45 22.59
CA GLY A 137 21.90 7.98 22.64
C GLY A 137 20.63 7.32 23.17
N LYS A 138 19.72 8.07 23.81
CA LYS A 138 18.44 7.57 24.33
C LYS A 138 17.38 7.43 23.22
N LEU A 139 16.42 6.55 23.44
CA LEU A 139 15.26 6.39 22.56
C LEU A 139 14.33 7.60 22.64
N MET A 140 13.73 7.95 21.50
CA MET A 140 12.69 8.97 21.42
C MET A 140 11.33 8.30 21.64
N ASN A 141 10.92 8.10 22.89
CA ASN A 141 9.69 7.39 23.23
C ASN A 141 8.61 8.28 23.86
N LYS A 142 8.85 9.59 23.97
CA LYS A 142 7.86 10.54 24.49
C LYS A 142 6.99 11.04 23.35
N GLU A 143 5.72 10.64 23.33
CA GLU A 143 4.75 11.13 22.35
C GLU A 143 4.58 12.66 22.48
N THR A 144 4.66 13.36 21.34
CA THR A 144 4.57 14.82 21.27
C THR A 144 3.43 15.20 20.33
N PRO A 145 2.44 16.00 20.80
CA PRO A 145 1.44 16.56 19.89
C PRO A 145 2.13 17.54 18.94
N MET A 146 2.04 17.27 17.64
CA MET A 146 2.57 18.18 16.61
C MET A 146 1.44 18.80 15.82
N SER A 147 1.62 20.07 15.49
CA SER A 147 0.84 20.73 14.44
C SER A 147 1.59 20.49 13.14
N GLY A 148 1.10 19.57 12.31
CA GLY A 148 1.61 19.45 10.94
C GLY A 148 1.39 20.76 10.19
N ALA A 149 2.20 21.03 9.15
CA ALA A 149 1.91 22.11 8.21
C ALA A 149 0.42 22.06 7.83
N LYS A 150 -0.28 23.19 7.96
CA LYS A 150 -1.73 23.32 7.77
C LYS A 150 -2.17 22.47 6.58
N VAL A 151 -2.84 21.34 6.87
CA VAL A 151 -3.44 20.50 5.85
C VAL A 151 -4.40 21.40 5.09
N VAL A 152 -4.20 21.50 3.77
CA VAL A 152 -5.05 22.30 2.89
C VAL A 152 -6.49 21.92 3.18
N ASP A 153 -7.31 22.93 3.48
CA ASP A 153 -8.74 22.78 3.73
C ASP A 153 -9.41 22.32 2.43
N TYR A 154 -9.42 21.01 2.19
CA TYR A 154 -10.24 20.41 1.15
C TYR A 154 -11.67 20.49 1.66
N ASN A 155 -12.46 21.41 1.07
CA ASN A 155 -13.89 21.53 1.28
C ASN A 155 -14.53 20.16 1.58
N ILE A 156 -15.27 20.05 2.69
CA ILE A 156 -15.98 18.83 3.16
C ILE A 156 -16.88 18.21 2.05
N GLN A 157 -17.20 18.98 1.02
CA GLN A 157 -17.94 18.53 -0.16
C GLN A 157 -17.19 17.51 -1.03
N ASP A 158 -15.85 17.50 -1.01
CA ASP A 158 -15.03 16.55 -1.77
C ASP A 158 -14.60 15.35 -0.91
N GLY A 159 -14.66 14.15 -1.49
CA GLY A 159 -14.18 12.91 -0.86
C GLY A 159 -12.66 12.89 -0.69
N VAL A 160 -12.13 11.75 -0.27
CA VAL A 160 -10.67 11.58 -0.10
C VAL A 160 -9.97 11.55 -1.46
N PHE A 161 -10.51 10.78 -2.40
CA PHE A 161 -9.99 10.67 -3.76
C PHE A 161 -10.98 11.23 -4.78
N VAL A 162 -12.28 11.00 -4.58
CA VAL A 162 -13.31 11.35 -5.56
C VAL A 162 -14.11 12.58 -5.16
N ARG A 163 -14.33 13.50 -6.10
CA ARG A 163 -15.07 14.76 -5.89
C ARG A 163 -16.58 14.61 -6.12
N GLY A 164 -17.34 15.50 -5.48
CA GLY A 164 -18.80 15.65 -5.70
C GLY A 164 -19.68 14.57 -5.06
N ARG A 165 -21.01 14.71 -5.22
CA ARG A 165 -22.04 13.81 -4.65
C ARG A 165 -22.51 12.74 -5.63
N SER A 166 -21.57 12.13 -6.35
CA SER A 166 -21.89 11.14 -7.38
C SER A 166 -22.08 9.74 -6.79
N SER A 167 -22.99 8.98 -7.39
CA SER A 167 -23.07 7.51 -7.27
C SER A 167 -22.20 6.86 -8.34
N PHE A 168 -21.63 5.70 -8.05
CA PHE A 168 -20.70 5.00 -8.94
C PHE A 168 -21.21 3.61 -9.28
N ILE A 169 -20.81 3.13 -10.45
CA ILE A 169 -20.96 1.75 -10.87
C ILE A 169 -19.59 1.09 -10.79
N ILE A 170 -19.54 -0.08 -10.15
CA ILE A 170 -18.36 -0.93 -10.02
C ILE A 170 -18.70 -2.26 -10.67
N THR A 171 -18.02 -2.65 -11.74
CA THR A 171 -18.25 -3.96 -12.36
C THR A 171 -17.52 -5.07 -11.61
N ASP A 172 -17.86 -6.33 -11.91
CA ASP A 172 -17.29 -7.49 -11.23
C ASP A 172 -15.76 -7.61 -11.37
N ASP A 173 -15.23 -7.11 -12.48
CA ASP A 173 -13.80 -6.94 -12.76
C ASP A 173 -13.24 -5.60 -12.24
N LEU A 174 -13.92 -4.98 -11.27
CA LEU A 174 -13.55 -3.75 -10.55
C LEU A 174 -13.34 -2.49 -11.40
N LYS A 175 -13.96 -2.40 -12.58
CA LYS A 175 -13.99 -1.13 -13.31
C LYS A 175 -14.95 -0.17 -12.61
N VAL A 176 -14.43 0.98 -12.18
CA VAL A 176 -15.19 2.03 -11.51
C VAL A 176 -15.54 3.14 -12.49
N ALA A 177 -16.80 3.57 -12.50
CA ALA A 177 -17.27 4.68 -13.32
C ALA A 177 -18.38 5.48 -12.63
N VAL A 178 -18.53 6.76 -12.97
CA VAL A 178 -19.68 7.56 -12.52
C VAL A 178 -20.96 6.95 -13.08
N ARG A 179 -22.00 6.82 -12.23
CA ARG A 179 -23.28 6.24 -12.65
C ARG A 179 -23.97 7.13 -13.68
N SER A 180 -24.41 6.52 -14.77
CA SER A 180 -25.37 7.09 -15.71
C SER A 180 -26.36 6.03 -16.15
N THR A 181 -27.58 6.44 -16.50
CA THR A 181 -28.61 5.51 -17.00
C THR A 181 -28.15 4.77 -18.25
N ASP A 182 -27.45 5.46 -19.15
CA ASP A 182 -26.86 4.86 -20.35
C ASP A 182 -25.84 3.75 -20.01
N LEU A 183 -24.96 3.98 -19.03
CA LEU A 183 -23.99 2.98 -18.62
C LEU A 183 -24.66 1.74 -18.00
N VAL A 184 -25.69 1.94 -17.17
CA VAL A 184 -26.50 0.84 -16.61
C VAL A 184 -27.13 0.02 -17.73
N LEU A 185 -27.83 0.67 -18.66
CA LEU A 185 -28.51 0.00 -19.77
C LEU A 185 -27.53 -0.76 -20.67
N ARG A 186 -26.36 -0.17 -20.98
CA ARG A 186 -25.30 -0.84 -21.74
C ARG A 186 -24.77 -2.07 -21.01
N LYS A 187 -24.55 -1.99 -19.70
CA LYS A 187 -24.07 -3.13 -18.92
C LYS A 187 -25.10 -4.26 -18.87
N LEU A 188 -26.38 -3.94 -18.64
CA LEU A 188 -27.46 -4.94 -18.70
C LEU A 188 -27.53 -5.63 -20.07
N LYS A 189 -27.44 -4.88 -21.17
CA LYS A 189 -27.41 -5.45 -22.53
C LYS A 189 -26.19 -6.36 -22.76
N SER A 190 -25.01 -5.96 -22.26
CA SER A 190 -23.74 -6.68 -22.52
C SER A 190 -23.67 -8.07 -21.90
N VAL A 191 -24.46 -8.35 -20.85
CA VAL A 191 -24.51 -9.67 -20.20
C VAL A 191 -25.41 -10.64 -20.98
N GLY A 192 -26.01 -10.22 -22.09
CA GLY A 192 -26.97 -11.02 -22.83
C GLY A 192 -28.33 -11.10 -22.13
N CYS A 193 -28.57 -10.24 -21.14
CA CYS A 193 -29.89 -10.03 -20.54
C CYS A 193 -30.79 -9.26 -21.50
N GLY A 194 -31.18 -9.90 -22.60
CA GLY A 194 -32.32 -9.45 -23.42
C GLY A 194 -33.63 -9.56 -22.65
N ASP A 195 -33.68 -10.44 -21.64
CA ASP A 195 -34.78 -10.56 -20.69
C ASP A 195 -34.34 -10.10 -19.30
N LEU A 196 -34.70 -8.86 -18.94
CA LEU A 196 -34.39 -8.25 -17.65
C LEU A 196 -35.04 -8.98 -16.45
N ARG A 197 -35.95 -9.94 -16.69
CA ARG A 197 -36.58 -10.76 -15.63
C ARG A 197 -35.59 -11.66 -14.89
N LYS A 198 -34.41 -11.91 -15.46
CA LYS A 198 -33.36 -12.78 -14.88
C LYS A 198 -32.37 -12.04 -13.97
N VAL A 199 -32.48 -10.71 -13.92
CA VAL A 199 -31.61 -9.87 -13.10
C VAL A 199 -32.35 -9.50 -11.83
N SER A 200 -31.68 -9.62 -10.69
CA SER A 200 -32.20 -9.19 -9.39
C SER A 200 -31.36 -8.07 -8.80
N GLU A 201 -31.99 -7.28 -7.94
CA GLU A 201 -31.31 -6.28 -7.13
C GLU A 201 -31.16 -6.83 -5.71
N ARG A 202 -29.95 -6.77 -5.17
CA ARG A 202 -29.64 -7.18 -3.79
C ARG A 202 -28.92 -6.06 -3.06
N ILE A 203 -29.37 -5.76 -1.85
CA ILE A 203 -28.69 -4.79 -0.99
C ILE A 203 -27.78 -5.56 -0.05
N VAL A 204 -26.52 -5.15 0.03
CA VAL A 204 -25.53 -5.74 0.94
C VAL A 204 -24.94 -4.67 1.85
N GLU A 205 -24.70 -5.05 3.10
CA GLU A 205 -23.88 -4.26 4.03
C GLU A 205 -22.43 -4.70 3.93
N ILE A 206 -21.51 -3.73 3.96
CA ILE A 206 -20.08 -3.96 3.82
C ILE A 206 -19.36 -3.32 5.00
N GLY A 207 -18.71 -4.14 5.82
CA GLY A 207 -17.81 -3.73 6.89
C GLY A 207 -16.34 -3.98 6.55
N LEU A 208 -15.51 -4.08 7.58
CA LEU A 208 -14.07 -4.31 7.44
C LEU A 208 -13.79 -5.69 6.82
N ASP A 209 -14.50 -6.72 7.26
CA ASP A 209 -14.27 -8.10 6.80
C ASP A 209 -14.54 -8.27 5.30
N GLU A 210 -15.60 -7.64 4.77
CA GLU A 210 -15.89 -7.65 3.35
C GLU A 210 -14.87 -6.86 2.53
N VAL A 211 -14.40 -5.70 3.04
CA VAL A 211 -13.33 -4.92 2.36
C VAL A 211 -12.03 -5.71 2.33
N MET A 212 -11.68 -6.41 3.42
CA MET A 212 -10.50 -7.28 3.49
C MET A 212 -10.61 -8.48 2.54
N THR A 213 -11.80 -9.08 2.44
CA THR A 213 -12.07 -10.16 1.47
C THR A 213 -12.01 -9.64 0.03
N LEU A 214 -12.46 -8.42 -0.22
CA LEU A 214 -12.34 -7.78 -1.53
C LEU A 214 -10.88 -7.51 -1.90
N LEU A 215 -10.05 -7.05 -0.95
CA LEU A 215 -8.61 -6.88 -1.13
C LEU A 215 -7.94 -8.19 -1.52
N GLU A 216 -8.30 -9.31 -0.88
CA GLU A 216 -7.82 -10.64 -1.26
C GLU A 216 -8.23 -11.02 -2.69
N CYS A 217 -9.49 -10.75 -3.05
CA CYS A 217 -10.02 -11.05 -4.38
C CYS A 217 -9.34 -10.26 -5.51
N ILE A 218 -8.84 -9.04 -5.25
CA ILE A 218 -8.09 -8.24 -6.22
C ILE A 218 -6.86 -9.01 -6.76
N PHE A 219 -6.20 -9.81 -5.91
CA PHE A 219 -5.01 -10.58 -6.28
C PHE A 219 -5.30 -11.99 -6.79
N SER A 220 -6.50 -12.52 -6.56
CA SER A 220 -6.81 -13.95 -6.76
C SER A 220 -7.93 -14.22 -7.76
N SER A 221 -8.77 -13.23 -8.08
CA SER A 221 -9.97 -13.40 -8.89
C SER A 221 -10.10 -12.37 -10.02
N ASN A 222 -10.80 -12.78 -11.09
CA ASN A 222 -11.28 -11.88 -12.15
C ASN A 222 -12.75 -11.46 -11.96
N ALA A 223 -13.41 -11.96 -10.91
CA ALA A 223 -14.83 -11.78 -10.59
C ALA A 223 -14.95 -11.38 -9.11
N SER A 224 -14.25 -10.29 -8.75
CA SER A 224 -13.98 -9.94 -7.35
C SER A 224 -15.25 -9.65 -6.55
N LEU A 225 -16.27 -9.02 -7.16
CA LEU A 225 -17.51 -8.72 -6.45
C LEU A 225 -18.34 -10.00 -6.24
N THR A 226 -18.40 -10.86 -7.25
CA THR A 226 -19.08 -12.17 -7.17
C THR A 226 -18.48 -13.03 -6.07
N ASP A 227 -17.15 -13.14 -6.04
CA ASP A 227 -16.48 -13.98 -5.06
C ASP A 227 -16.59 -13.43 -3.64
N THR A 228 -16.48 -12.11 -3.49
CA THR A 228 -16.63 -11.43 -2.19
C THR A 228 -18.06 -11.53 -1.66
N PHE A 229 -19.09 -11.24 -2.47
CA PHE A 229 -20.44 -11.02 -1.97
C PHE A 229 -21.42 -12.17 -2.19
N LEU A 230 -21.21 -13.03 -3.20
CA LEU A 230 -22.13 -14.13 -3.50
C LEU A 230 -21.58 -15.48 -3.06
N ASN A 231 -20.32 -15.77 -3.37
CA ASN A 231 -19.76 -17.10 -3.12
C ASN A 231 -19.37 -17.28 -1.65
N LYS A 232 -18.97 -16.20 -0.94
CA LYS A 232 -18.45 -16.22 0.45
C LYS A 232 -17.41 -17.32 0.71
N GLN A 233 -16.88 -17.92 -0.34
CA GLN A 233 -15.92 -19.00 -0.33
C GLN A 233 -14.59 -18.39 -0.71
N SER A 234 -13.56 -18.70 0.08
CA SER A 234 -12.19 -18.34 -0.24
C SER A 234 -11.86 -18.82 -1.66
N PRO A 235 -11.17 -18.02 -2.48
CA PRO A 235 -10.48 -18.57 -3.63
C PRO A 235 -9.57 -19.69 -3.09
N LYS A 236 -9.81 -20.94 -3.50
CA LYS A 236 -9.03 -22.09 -3.03
C LYS A 236 -7.56 -21.90 -3.42
N GLY A 237 -6.75 -21.37 -2.50
CA GLY A 237 -5.28 -21.46 -2.39
C GLY A 237 -4.39 -21.12 -3.59
N VAL A 238 -4.94 -20.80 -4.76
CA VAL A 238 -4.18 -20.64 -6.00
C VAL A 238 -4.34 -19.22 -6.48
N MET A 239 -3.41 -18.36 -6.05
CA MET A 239 -3.16 -17.12 -6.78
C MET A 239 -2.84 -17.51 -8.22
N LYS A 240 -3.51 -16.89 -9.20
CA LYS A 240 -3.17 -17.14 -10.60
C LYS A 240 -1.69 -16.80 -10.78
N PRO A 241 -0.87 -17.70 -11.36
CA PRO A 241 0.51 -17.36 -11.65
C PRO A 241 0.52 -16.09 -12.49
N CYS A 242 1.26 -15.08 -12.05
CA CYS A 242 1.65 -13.99 -12.92
C CYS A 242 2.47 -14.61 -14.05
N THR A 243 1.85 -14.78 -15.21
CA THR A 243 2.62 -14.99 -16.44
C THR A 243 3.38 -13.70 -16.68
N THR A 244 4.65 -13.67 -16.31
CA THR A 244 5.54 -12.56 -16.62
C THR A 244 5.51 -12.37 -18.14
N PRO A 245 5.13 -11.20 -18.69
CA PRO A 245 5.70 -10.83 -19.97
C PRO A 245 7.22 -10.98 -19.85
N SER A 246 7.87 -11.49 -20.91
CA SER A 246 9.34 -11.45 -21.00
C SER A 246 9.80 -10.06 -20.54
N PRO A 247 10.82 -9.94 -19.67
CA PRO A 247 11.33 -8.63 -19.31
C PRO A 247 11.67 -7.91 -20.61
N TYR A 248 10.91 -6.86 -20.93
CA TYR A 248 11.27 -5.95 -21.99
C TYR A 248 12.46 -5.18 -21.44
N MET A 249 13.66 -5.64 -21.78
CA MET A 249 14.88 -4.87 -21.55
C MET A 249 14.73 -3.62 -22.42
N GLU A 250 14.33 -2.50 -21.82
CA GLU A 250 14.64 -1.21 -22.42
C GLU A 250 16.16 -1.14 -22.61
N LYS A 251 16.57 -0.43 -23.68
CA LYS A 251 17.96 -0.25 -24.11
C LYS A 251 18.91 -0.10 -22.92
N GLU A 252 20.09 -0.71 -23.01
CA GLU A 252 21.21 -0.53 -22.08
C GLU A 252 21.29 0.94 -21.64
N ILE A 253 20.81 1.20 -20.43
CA ILE A 253 21.04 2.47 -19.76
C ILE A 253 22.47 2.35 -19.25
N GLU A 254 23.38 3.24 -19.67
CA GLU A 254 24.71 3.35 -19.10
C GLU A 254 24.56 3.72 -17.61
N ALA A 255 24.49 2.71 -16.76
CA ALA A 255 24.44 2.86 -15.32
C ALA A 255 25.80 3.37 -14.83
N ARG A 256 25.78 4.35 -13.91
CA ARG A 256 27.03 4.80 -13.28
C ARG A 256 27.57 3.68 -12.40
N PRO A 257 28.90 3.54 -12.22
CA PRO A 257 29.49 2.49 -11.39
C PRO A 257 28.92 2.43 -9.97
N GLU A 258 28.50 3.58 -9.41
CA GLU A 258 27.91 3.67 -8.08
C GLU A 258 26.47 3.13 -8.00
N GLU A 259 25.79 2.95 -9.13
CA GLU A 259 24.40 2.46 -9.24
C GLU A 259 24.35 0.94 -9.49
N ILE A 260 25.48 0.30 -9.79
CA ILE A 260 25.55 -1.13 -10.09
C ILE A 260 25.50 -1.94 -8.80
N ILE A 261 24.54 -2.85 -8.70
CA ILE A 261 24.48 -3.85 -7.63
C ILE A 261 25.16 -5.12 -8.10
N THR A 262 26.05 -5.65 -7.27
CA THR A 262 26.75 -6.91 -7.54
C THR A 262 26.44 -7.92 -6.46
N PHE A 263 26.16 -9.15 -6.87
CA PHE A 263 25.95 -10.29 -5.98
C PHE A 263 26.44 -11.57 -6.66
N SER A 264 26.71 -12.60 -5.86
CA SER A 264 27.13 -13.89 -6.36
C SER A 264 25.95 -14.85 -6.37
N ALA A 265 25.60 -15.41 -7.52
CA ALA A 265 24.53 -16.41 -7.62
C ALA A 265 25.14 -17.82 -7.70
N ILE A 266 24.68 -18.73 -6.84
CA ILE A 266 24.98 -20.15 -6.99
C ILE A 266 23.90 -20.77 -7.85
N VAL A 267 24.30 -21.27 -9.02
CA VAL A 267 23.40 -21.86 -10.00
C VAL A 267 23.62 -23.36 -10.12
N ARG A 268 22.52 -24.08 -10.32
CA ARG A 268 22.59 -25.49 -10.69
C ARG A 268 22.96 -25.60 -12.17
N LYS A 269 24.06 -26.30 -12.46
CA LYS A 269 24.71 -26.24 -13.79
C LYS A 269 23.86 -26.74 -14.97
N HIS A 270 22.96 -27.71 -14.76
CA HIS A 270 22.26 -28.35 -15.88
C HIS A 270 21.02 -27.59 -16.35
N ASP A 271 20.36 -26.83 -15.47
CA ASP A 271 19.16 -26.03 -15.77
C ASP A 271 19.38 -24.53 -15.56
N MET A 272 20.59 -24.13 -15.13
CA MET A 272 20.97 -22.77 -14.77
C MET A 272 20.08 -22.14 -13.69
N LYS A 273 19.34 -22.96 -12.92
CA LYS A 273 18.45 -22.47 -11.88
C LYS A 273 19.26 -21.88 -10.73
N ILE A 274 18.96 -20.64 -10.34
CA ILE A 274 19.52 -20.00 -9.16
C ILE A 274 19.03 -20.76 -7.92
N LEU A 275 19.98 -21.25 -7.12
CA LEU A 275 19.70 -21.94 -5.86
C LEU A 275 19.65 -20.93 -4.71
N TYR A 276 20.65 -20.06 -4.63
CA TYR A 276 20.68 -18.93 -3.72
C TYR A 276 21.62 -17.84 -4.24
N VAL A 277 21.51 -16.66 -3.64
CA VAL A 277 22.34 -15.50 -3.93
C VAL A 277 23.05 -15.08 -2.64
N GLU A 278 24.36 -14.91 -2.69
CA GLU A 278 25.15 -14.26 -1.64
C GLU A 278 25.32 -12.78 -2.02
N CYS A 279 24.88 -11.89 -1.14
CA CYS A 279 24.82 -10.46 -1.41
C CYS A 279 25.24 -9.61 -0.22
N LYS A 280 25.44 -8.32 -0.49
CA LYS A 280 25.72 -7.30 0.50
C LYS A 280 24.46 -6.57 0.94
N GLU A 281 24.60 -5.71 1.93
CA GLU A 281 23.50 -4.93 2.52
C GLU A 281 22.73 -4.10 1.48
N ASP A 282 23.41 -3.58 0.46
CA ASP A 282 22.84 -2.69 -0.54
C ASP A 282 21.75 -3.37 -1.38
N PHE A 283 21.94 -4.64 -1.72
CA PHE A 283 20.93 -5.42 -2.43
C PHE A 283 19.74 -5.77 -1.52
N VAL A 284 20.00 -6.14 -0.27
CA VAL A 284 18.94 -6.46 0.70
C VAL A 284 18.09 -5.23 1.01
N ASP A 285 18.71 -4.07 1.20
CA ASP A 285 18.03 -2.79 1.39
C ASP A 285 17.15 -2.43 0.20
N LEU A 286 17.65 -2.68 -1.01
CA LEU A 286 16.88 -2.47 -2.23
C LEU A 286 15.65 -3.37 -2.25
N LEU A 287 15.82 -4.66 -1.95
CA LEU A 287 14.72 -5.62 -1.89
C LEU A 287 13.69 -5.17 -0.85
N PHE A 288 14.10 -4.83 0.36
CA PHE A 288 13.20 -4.38 1.42
C PHE A 288 12.45 -3.08 1.09
N THR A 289 13.01 -2.22 0.24
CA THR A 289 12.31 -1.01 -0.22
C THR A 289 10.99 -1.34 -0.96
N PHE A 290 10.90 -2.50 -1.63
CA PHE A 290 9.66 -2.94 -2.29
C PHE A 290 8.47 -3.12 -1.33
N LEU A 291 8.70 -3.38 -0.04
CA LEU A 291 7.63 -3.47 0.96
C LEU A 291 6.95 -2.11 1.20
N ALA A 292 7.66 -1.01 0.92
CA ALA A 292 7.15 0.34 1.09
C ALA A 292 6.45 0.91 -0.14
N VAL A 293 6.62 0.28 -1.31
CA VAL A 293 6.03 0.75 -2.57
C VAL A 293 4.52 0.61 -2.50
N PRO A 294 3.76 1.70 -2.70
CA PRO A 294 2.30 1.66 -2.79
C PRO A 294 1.82 0.84 -3.99
N LEU A 295 0.72 0.11 -3.85
CA LEU A 295 0.20 -0.78 -4.90
C LEU A 295 -0.11 -0.03 -6.22
N GLU A 296 -0.56 1.23 -6.17
CA GLU A 296 -0.74 2.05 -7.38
C GLU A 296 0.56 2.24 -8.14
N SER A 297 1.69 2.37 -7.42
CA SER A 297 3.01 2.55 -8.02
C SER A 297 3.53 1.24 -8.61
N VAL A 298 3.26 0.10 -7.94
CA VAL A 298 3.58 -1.22 -8.49
C VAL A 298 2.89 -1.44 -9.83
N VAL A 299 1.60 -1.11 -9.93
CA VAL A 299 0.84 -1.24 -11.19
C VAL A 299 1.39 -0.29 -12.26
N ASP A 300 1.71 0.96 -11.90
CA ASP A 300 2.26 1.93 -12.85
C ASP A 300 3.62 1.50 -13.40
N ILE A 301 4.54 1.04 -12.54
CA ILE A 301 5.88 0.58 -12.92
C ILE A 301 5.82 -0.73 -13.72
N SER A 302 4.88 -1.62 -13.42
CA SER A 302 4.72 -2.90 -14.14
C SER A 302 4.19 -2.74 -15.57
N GLY A 303 3.73 -1.54 -15.95
CA GLY A 303 3.11 -1.26 -17.25
C GLY A 303 1.73 -1.91 -17.44
N GLU A 304 1.12 -1.74 -18.62
CA GLU A 304 -0.21 -2.27 -18.95
C GLU A 304 -0.28 -3.82 -19.01
N SER A 305 0.83 -4.51 -18.74
CA SER A 305 0.90 -5.98 -18.75
C SER A 305 0.43 -6.62 -17.44
N SER A 306 -0.20 -5.88 -16.53
CA SER A 306 -0.74 -6.44 -15.29
C SER A 306 -1.71 -7.59 -15.59
N THR A 307 -1.28 -8.82 -15.29
CA THR A 307 -2.04 -10.07 -15.43
C THR A 307 -3.31 -10.11 -14.56
N LEU A 308 -3.38 -9.20 -13.59
CA LEU A 308 -4.51 -9.03 -12.66
C LEU A 308 -5.52 -8.02 -13.22
N VAL A 309 -6.50 -8.54 -13.96
CA VAL A 309 -7.56 -7.74 -14.62
C VAL A 309 -8.25 -6.76 -13.66
N CYS A 310 -8.62 -7.24 -12.46
CA CYS A 310 -9.30 -6.42 -11.46
C CYS A 310 -8.44 -5.24 -10.99
N LEU A 311 -7.16 -5.50 -10.72
CA LEU A 311 -6.22 -4.50 -10.26
C LEU A 311 -5.98 -3.42 -11.32
N GLY A 312 -5.77 -3.82 -12.58
CA GLY A 312 -5.58 -2.89 -13.70
C GLY A 312 -6.81 -2.01 -13.94
N ASN A 313 -8.01 -2.61 -13.92
CA ASN A 313 -9.27 -1.87 -14.05
C ASN A 313 -9.51 -0.89 -12.89
N LEU A 314 -9.19 -1.31 -11.67
CA LEU A 314 -9.34 -0.48 -10.48
C LEU A 314 -8.38 0.72 -10.55
N PHE A 315 -7.11 0.48 -10.90
CA PHE A 315 -6.11 1.53 -11.08
C PHE A 315 -6.46 2.50 -12.20
N LYS A 316 -7.03 2.01 -13.31
CA LYS A 316 -7.55 2.87 -14.38
C LYS A 316 -8.67 3.78 -13.87
N GLY A 317 -9.63 3.22 -13.13
CA GLY A 317 -10.68 4.01 -12.49
C GLY A 317 -10.12 5.06 -11.52
N PHE A 318 -9.10 4.69 -10.74
CA PHE A 318 -8.40 5.60 -9.86
C PHE A 318 -7.76 6.77 -10.62
N LYS A 319 -7.04 6.52 -11.72
CA LYS A 319 -6.45 7.58 -12.57
C LYS A 319 -7.50 8.50 -13.19
N GLU A 320 -8.65 7.96 -13.61
CA GLU A 320 -9.70 8.73 -14.29
C GLU A 320 -10.56 9.56 -13.32
N LEU A 321 -10.77 9.07 -12.10
CA LEU A 321 -11.72 9.65 -11.14
C LEU A 321 -11.07 10.35 -9.94
N SER A 322 -9.79 10.06 -9.66
CA SER A 322 -9.07 10.71 -8.58
C SER A 322 -8.81 12.18 -8.93
N ALA A 323 -9.11 13.05 -7.98
CA ALA A 323 -8.80 14.46 -8.08
C ALA A 323 -7.33 14.80 -7.80
N THR A 324 -6.53 13.82 -7.37
CA THR A 324 -5.10 14.03 -7.13
C THR A 324 -4.30 13.56 -8.33
N GLU A 325 -3.29 14.34 -8.72
CA GLU A 325 -2.34 13.92 -9.73
C GLU A 325 -1.67 12.61 -9.29
N VAL A 326 -1.81 11.58 -10.12
CA VAL A 326 -1.05 10.33 -9.98
C VAL A 326 0.24 10.56 -10.75
N SER A 327 1.37 10.53 -10.03
CA SER A 327 2.71 10.61 -10.62
C SER A 327 2.82 9.53 -11.69
N ARG A 328 3.13 9.92 -12.93
CA ARG A 328 3.34 9.00 -14.02
C ARG A 328 4.82 8.61 -13.99
N SER A 329 5.12 7.33 -13.81
CA SER A 329 6.45 6.68 -13.88
C SER A 329 7.34 6.63 -12.63
N LYS A 330 6.98 7.23 -11.48
CA LYS A 330 7.82 7.14 -10.27
C LYS A 330 7.01 6.95 -8.99
N ALA A 331 7.40 5.97 -8.19
CA ALA A 331 6.95 5.77 -6.82
C ALA A 331 7.64 6.80 -5.91
N VAL A 332 6.86 7.54 -5.12
CA VAL A 332 7.39 8.51 -4.15
C VAL A 332 7.19 7.97 -2.75
N LEU A 333 8.29 7.75 -2.03
CA LEU A 333 8.31 7.24 -0.67
C LEU A 333 8.70 8.34 0.34
N PRO A 334 8.34 8.18 1.62
CA PRO A 334 8.90 9.01 2.70
C PRO A 334 10.43 9.08 2.67
N HIS A 335 10.98 10.24 3.04
CA HIS A 335 12.43 10.51 3.02
C HIS A 335 13.30 9.46 3.73
N TYR A 336 12.81 8.80 4.78
CA TYR A 336 13.56 7.79 5.53
C TYR A 336 13.70 6.44 4.81
N TYR A 337 13.04 6.23 3.67
CA TYR A 337 13.31 5.08 2.79
C TYR A 337 14.54 5.27 1.88
N LYS A 338 15.23 6.40 2.01
CA LYS A 338 16.38 6.71 1.15
C LYS A 338 17.56 5.77 1.44
N CYS A 339 17.81 4.79 0.55
CA CYS A 339 18.98 3.92 0.60
C CYS A 339 20.16 4.51 -0.21
N GLN A 340 21.37 3.95 -0.01
CA GLN A 340 22.57 4.33 -0.77
C GLN A 340 22.42 4.04 -2.26
N LYS A 341 21.87 2.87 -2.60
CA LYS A 341 21.47 2.48 -3.94
C LYS A 341 19.95 2.45 -4.01
N GLN A 342 19.37 3.03 -5.06
CA GLN A 342 17.93 3.11 -5.27
C GLN A 342 17.60 2.80 -6.72
N LEU A 343 16.42 2.22 -6.93
CA LEU A 343 15.86 2.05 -8.27
C LEU A 343 15.45 3.40 -8.84
N LEU A 344 15.67 3.61 -10.13
CA LEU A 344 15.41 4.88 -10.82
C LEU A 344 13.95 5.33 -10.70
N ASP A 345 13.02 4.38 -10.58
CA ASP A 345 11.59 4.61 -10.49
C ASP A 345 11.07 4.72 -9.05
N ILE A 346 11.94 4.57 -8.05
CA ILE A 346 11.61 4.79 -6.64
C ILE A 346 12.40 5.98 -6.14
N ILE A 347 11.69 7.07 -5.87
CA ILE A 347 12.27 8.31 -5.33
C ILE A 347 11.73 8.60 -3.94
N THR A 348 12.47 9.39 -3.18
CA THR A 348 12.04 9.81 -1.84
C THR A 348 11.72 11.30 -1.80
N GLU A 349 10.65 11.67 -1.09
CA GLU A 349 10.36 13.08 -0.82
C GLU A 349 11.44 13.73 0.06
N ARG A 350 11.44 15.06 0.13
CA ARG A 350 12.27 15.78 1.10
C ARG A 350 11.64 15.69 2.50
N PRO A 351 12.44 15.67 3.58
CA PRO A 351 11.92 15.77 4.93
C PRO A 351 11.04 17.01 5.09
N GLN A 352 9.86 16.84 5.68
CA GLN A 352 8.96 17.95 5.97
C GLN A 352 9.48 18.75 7.17
N LEU A 353 9.27 20.07 7.14
CA LEU A 353 9.51 20.93 8.31
C LEU A 353 8.37 20.70 9.32
N LEU A 354 8.73 20.43 10.57
CA LEU A 354 7.78 20.16 11.65
C LEU A 354 7.93 21.21 12.73
N PHE A 355 6.79 21.69 13.22
CA PHE A 355 6.73 22.68 14.28
C PHE A 355 6.06 22.09 15.52
N ARG A 356 6.63 22.35 16.69
CA ARG A 356 6.06 21.90 17.95
C ARG A 356 4.80 22.73 18.24
N ALA A 357 3.69 22.06 18.58
CA ALA A 357 2.40 22.73 18.71
C ALA A 357 2.32 23.75 19.87
N SER A 358 3.20 23.64 20.87
CA SER A 358 3.18 24.48 22.07
C SER A 358 3.80 25.86 21.88
N ASP A 359 4.82 25.97 21.04
CA ASP A 359 5.70 27.14 20.91
C ASP A 359 6.04 27.49 19.45
N ASP A 360 5.57 26.70 18.47
CA ASP A 360 5.85 26.84 17.04
C ASP A 360 7.35 26.79 16.71
N GLU A 361 8.17 26.16 17.57
CA GLU A 361 9.59 25.94 17.29
C GLU A 361 9.79 24.85 16.23
N LEU A 362 10.72 25.10 15.31
CA LEU A 362 11.14 24.13 14.31
C LEU A 362 11.87 22.96 15.00
N LEU A 363 11.39 21.75 14.74
CA LEU A 363 11.99 20.52 15.25
C LEU A 363 12.91 19.89 14.21
N ASP A 364 14.08 19.44 14.67
CA ASP A 364 15.00 18.66 13.87
C ASP A 364 14.45 17.23 13.73
N LEU A 365 14.01 16.87 12.53
CA LEU A 365 13.57 15.51 12.23
C LEU A 365 14.79 14.59 12.05
N ILE A 366 14.91 13.58 12.90
CA ILE A 366 15.99 12.61 12.80
C ILE A 366 15.67 11.55 11.74
N ASP A 367 16.70 11.14 10.99
CA ASP A 367 16.62 9.90 10.22
C ASP A 367 16.50 8.72 11.21
N PRO A 368 15.39 7.96 11.21
CA PRO A 368 15.20 6.84 12.11
C PRO A 368 16.32 5.79 12.01
N LYS A 369 16.99 5.74 10.86
CA LYS A 369 18.08 4.79 10.57
C LYS A 369 19.44 5.24 11.10
N SER A 370 19.50 6.34 11.86
CA SER A 370 20.74 6.83 12.48
C SER A 370 20.83 6.44 13.95
N HIS A 371 22.05 6.27 14.45
CA HIS A 371 22.37 6.17 15.87
C HIS A 371 22.45 7.52 16.59
N GLY A 372 21.75 8.55 16.09
CA GLY A 372 21.71 9.87 16.72
C GLY A 372 22.68 10.87 16.10
N ARG A 373 23.99 10.65 16.30
CA ARG A 373 25.08 11.60 15.95
C ARG A 373 25.59 11.46 14.52
N ASP A 374 25.31 10.33 13.90
CA ASP A 374 25.79 9.86 12.59
C ASP A 374 24.76 10.13 11.47
N GLN A 375 24.18 11.34 11.46
CA GLN A 375 23.20 11.72 10.45
C GLN A 375 23.87 11.93 9.08
N SER A 376 23.98 10.85 8.32
CA SER A 376 24.56 10.84 6.98
C SER A 376 23.61 11.48 5.97
N LYS A 377 24.11 12.47 5.21
CA LYS A 377 23.37 13.03 4.06
C LYS A 377 23.25 12.04 2.88
N LYS A 378 24.09 10.99 2.86
CA LYS A 378 24.12 9.98 1.78
C LYS A 378 23.03 8.90 1.91
N GLY A 379 22.26 8.89 3.01
CA GLY A 379 21.26 7.85 3.31
C GLY A 379 21.92 6.57 3.84
N SER A 380 21.40 6.01 4.93
CA SER A 380 21.79 4.68 5.43
C SER A 380 20.84 3.60 4.92
N GLY A 381 21.32 2.36 4.95
CA GLY A 381 20.50 1.17 4.73
C GLY A 381 19.54 0.88 5.89
N PHE A 382 18.71 -0.14 5.72
CA PHE A 382 17.92 -0.73 6.80
C PHE A 382 18.73 -1.77 7.58
N VAL A 383 19.53 -2.56 6.88
CA VAL A 383 20.34 -3.63 7.48
C VAL A 383 21.75 -3.16 7.84
N LYS A 384 22.42 -3.89 8.74
CA LYS A 384 23.78 -3.54 9.17
C LYS A 384 24.76 -3.55 8.00
N ARG A 385 25.61 -2.53 7.96
CA ARG A 385 26.71 -2.45 6.98
C ARG A 385 27.72 -3.58 7.15
N ASP A 386 28.37 -3.92 6.03
CA ASP A 386 29.41 -4.95 5.95
C ASP A 386 28.94 -6.36 6.36
N ALA A 387 27.62 -6.57 6.51
CA ALA A 387 27.02 -7.88 6.67
C ALA A 387 26.90 -8.59 5.31
N ARG A 388 26.99 -9.92 5.34
CA ARG A 388 26.71 -10.78 4.18
C ARG A 388 25.41 -11.54 4.42
N PHE A 389 24.57 -11.58 3.40
CA PHE A 389 23.26 -12.21 3.40
C PHE A 389 23.17 -13.33 2.38
#